data_AF-A0A7S0MPR1-F1
#
_entry.id   AF-A0A7S0MPR1-F1
#
_cell.length_a   1.000
_cell.length_b   1.000
_cell.length_c   1.000
_cell.angle_alpha   90.00
_cell.angle_beta   90.00
_cell.angle_gamma   90.00
#
_symmetry.space_group_name_H-M   'P 1'
#
loop_
_entity.id
_entity.type
_entity.pdbx_description
1 polymer ?
#
loop_
_entity_poly.entity_id
_entity_poly.type
_entity_poly.pdbx_seq_one_letter_code
_entity_poly.pdbx_strand_id
1 'polypeptide(L)'
;SGEAVCVIAFVKPTSDGKLEKSAYDVIMHSKSKYSSGNAKFSFMWVNFDRESAFAKGLGVDAPSSLVALRTGKRTRYAKSEGDLTSEGVSAFLDRVLGGDVQYKPLKDGPPALTPVEASKEGSKK
;
A
#
# COMPACT_ATOMS: atom_id res chain seq x y z
N SER A 1 15.46 10.28 13.63
CA SER A 1 15.13 9.24 12.64
C SER A 1 13.65 8.92 12.70
N GLY A 2 12.85 9.43 11.77
CA GLY A 2 11.45 9.05 11.65
C GLY A 2 11.34 7.67 10.99
N GLU A 3 10.59 6.74 11.59
CA GLU A 3 10.22 5.49 10.92
C GLU A 3 9.44 5.83 9.64
N ALA A 4 9.94 5.38 8.49
CA ALA A 4 9.23 5.51 7.22
C ALA A 4 8.00 4.61 7.22
N VAL A 5 6.88 5.11 6.71
CA VAL A 5 5.62 4.37 6.58
C VAL A 5 5.27 4.26 5.10
N CYS A 6 5.13 3.04 4.60
CA CYS A 6 4.66 2.77 3.25
C CYS A 6 3.17 2.43 3.28
N VAL A 7 2.37 3.19 2.55
CA VAL A 7 0.96 2.94 2.32
C VAL A 7 0.83 2.12 1.04
N ILE A 8 0.24 0.94 1.16
CA ILE A 8 0.10 -0.03 0.07
C ILE A 8 -1.38 -0.20 -0.23
N ALA A 9 -1.79 0.14 -1.45
CA ALA A 9 -3.13 -0.12 -1.96
C ALA A 9 -3.18 -1.48 -2.67
N PHE A 10 -4.10 -2.34 -2.25
CA PHE A 10 -4.38 -3.62 -2.90
C PHE A 10 -5.55 -3.43 -3.85
N VAL A 11 -5.30 -3.49 -5.14
CA VAL A 11 -6.30 -3.14 -6.16
C VAL A 11 -6.36 -4.21 -7.24
N LYS A 12 -7.50 -4.31 -7.92
CA LYS A 12 -7.60 -5.07 -9.16
C LYS A 12 -7.30 -4.11 -10.31
N PRO A 13 -6.23 -4.34 -11.09
CA PRO A 13 -5.98 -3.52 -12.26
C PRO A 13 -7.07 -3.74 -13.32
N THR A 14 -7.20 -2.79 -14.23
CA THR A 14 -8.00 -2.95 -15.44
C THR A 14 -7.42 -4.05 -16.33
N SER A 15 -8.18 -4.47 -17.35
CA SER A 15 -7.74 -5.49 -18.32
C SER A 15 -6.41 -5.14 -19.00
N ASP A 16 -6.06 -3.86 -19.09
CA ASP A 16 -4.79 -3.38 -19.66
C ASP A 16 -3.64 -3.34 -18.63
N GLY A 17 -3.84 -3.88 -17.43
CA GLY A 17 -2.85 -3.89 -16.34
C GLY A 17 -2.67 -2.53 -15.66
N LYS A 18 -3.56 -1.57 -15.89
CA LYS A 18 -3.48 -0.22 -15.32
C LYS A 18 -4.33 -0.09 -14.06
N LEU A 19 -3.99 0.88 -13.23
CA LEU A 19 -4.85 1.26 -12.13
C LEU A 19 -6.11 1.95 -12.66
N GLU A 20 -7.28 1.63 -12.10
CA GLU A 20 -8.51 2.37 -12.41
C GLU A 20 -8.34 3.86 -12.08
N LYS A 21 -8.91 4.75 -12.90
CA LYS A 21 -8.74 6.20 -12.74
C LYS A 21 -9.20 6.68 -11.35
N SER A 22 -10.32 6.16 -10.85
CA SER A 22 -10.85 6.48 -9.52
C SER A 22 -9.85 6.17 -8.40
N ALA A 23 -9.29 4.95 -8.39
CA ALA A 23 -8.27 4.52 -7.45
C ALA A 23 -6.97 5.32 -7.59
N TYR A 24 -6.56 5.61 -8.83
CA TYR A 24 -5.38 6.44 -9.11
C TYR A 24 -5.53 7.85 -8.54
N ASP A 25 -6.66 8.49 -8.80
CA ASP A 25 -6.95 9.87 -8.34
C ASP A 25 -6.97 9.92 -6.80
N VAL A 26 -7.58 8.93 -6.14
CA VAL A 26 -7.57 8.81 -4.67
C VAL A 26 -6.15 8.68 -4.13
N ILE A 27 -5.34 7.75 -4.67
CA ILE A 27 -3.97 7.52 -4.21
C ILE A 27 -3.09 8.76 -4.43
N MET A 28 -3.22 9.43 -5.58
CA MET A 28 -2.44 10.63 -5.88
C MET A 28 -2.86 11.81 -5.00
N HIS A 29 -4.16 11.97 -4.74
CA HIS A 29 -4.65 12.99 -3.83
C HIS A 29 -4.13 12.76 -2.40
N SER A 30 -4.22 11.52 -1.90
CA SER A 30 -3.66 11.16 -0.59
C SER A 30 -2.15 11.37 -0.55
N LYS A 31 -1.42 10.96 -1.59
CA LYS A 31 0.02 11.21 -1.70
C LYS A 31 0.33 12.69 -1.58
N SER A 32 -0.38 13.56 -2.31
CA SER A 32 -0.17 15.01 -2.24
C SER A 32 -0.40 15.57 -0.83
N LYS A 33 -1.43 15.09 -0.12
CA LYS A 33 -1.78 15.56 1.23
C LYS A 33 -0.81 15.06 2.31
N TYR A 34 -0.33 13.83 2.17
CA TYR A 34 0.34 13.08 3.25
C TYR A 34 1.85 12.83 3.00
N SER A 35 2.40 13.22 1.85
CA SER A 35 3.84 13.08 1.57
C SER A 35 4.68 14.31 1.97
N SER A 36 4.03 15.43 2.27
CA SER A 36 4.68 16.68 2.68
C SER A 36 4.55 16.89 4.20
N GLY A 37 5.65 17.23 4.88
CA GLY A 37 5.68 17.55 6.32
C GLY A 37 6.51 16.58 7.17
N ASN A 38 6.19 16.48 8.46
CA ASN A 38 6.96 15.73 9.47
C ASN A 38 6.82 14.20 9.39
N ALA A 39 5.74 13.69 8.79
CA ALA A 39 5.52 12.27 8.57
C ALA A 39 5.48 12.01 7.06
N LYS A 40 6.51 11.35 6.54
CA LYS A 40 6.63 11.07 5.11
C LYS A 40 6.05 9.70 4.82
N PHE A 41 4.78 9.65 4.45
CA PHE A 41 4.23 8.45 3.86
C PHE A 41 4.79 8.26 2.45
N SER A 42 5.22 7.04 2.15
CA SER A 42 5.42 6.59 0.76
C SER A 42 4.16 5.86 0.31
N PHE A 43 3.85 5.91 -0.97
CA PHE A 43 2.64 5.28 -1.52
C PHE A 43 3.03 4.32 -2.63
N MET A 44 2.43 3.13 -2.62
CA MET A 44 2.49 2.17 -3.71
C MET A 44 1.15 1.46 -3.87
N TRP A 45 0.96 0.80 -5.00
CA TRP A 45 -0.16 -0.10 -5.22
C TRP A 45 0.33 -1.44 -5.74
N VAL A 46 -0.43 -2.49 -5.50
CA VAL A 46 -0.15 -3.85 -5.95
C VAL A 46 -1.39 -4.48 -6.56
N ASN A 47 -1.20 -5.33 -7.56
CA ASN A 47 -2.27 -6.14 -8.13
C ASN A 47 -2.65 -7.22 -7.12
N PHE A 48 -3.85 -7.14 -6.54
CA PHE A 48 -4.35 -8.08 -5.54
C PHE A 48 -4.38 -9.54 -6.05
N ASP A 49 -4.77 -9.75 -7.31
CA ASP A 49 -4.91 -11.10 -7.87
C ASP A 49 -3.53 -11.74 -8.12
N ARG A 50 -2.54 -10.95 -8.52
CA ARG A 50 -1.16 -11.42 -8.71
C ARG A 50 -0.43 -11.60 -7.37
N GLU A 51 -0.59 -10.67 -6.44
CA GLU A 51 0.16 -10.59 -5.19
C GLU A 51 -0.58 -11.23 -4.01
N SER A 52 -1.25 -12.37 -4.24
CA SER A 52 -2.11 -13.02 -3.24
C SER A 52 -1.37 -13.45 -1.97
N ALA A 53 -0.14 -13.97 -2.09
CA ALA A 53 0.70 -14.32 -0.95
C ALA A 53 1.10 -13.09 -0.11
N PHE A 54 1.40 -11.99 -0.79
CA PHE A 54 1.75 -10.72 -0.16
C PHE A 54 0.55 -10.12 0.58
N ALA A 55 -0.63 -10.10 -0.07
CA ALA A 55 -1.89 -9.67 0.52
C ALA A 55 -2.24 -10.49 1.78
N LYS A 56 -2.19 -11.82 1.68
CA LYS A 56 -2.47 -12.73 2.79
C LYS A 56 -1.50 -12.53 3.97
N GLY A 57 -0.21 -12.34 3.69
CA GLY A 57 0.79 -12.06 4.73
C GLY A 57 0.55 -10.75 5.47
N LEU A 58 -0.20 -9.82 4.87
CA LEU A 58 -0.66 -8.58 5.49
C LEU A 58 -2.13 -8.65 5.95
N GLY A 59 -2.73 -9.84 5.98
CA GLY A 59 -4.11 -10.07 6.40
C GLY A 59 -5.15 -9.33 5.56
N VAL A 60 -4.85 -9.12 4.27
CA VAL A 60 -5.74 -8.51 3.29
C VAL A 60 -6.44 -9.61 2.52
N ASP A 61 -7.77 -9.67 2.67
CA ASP A 61 -8.61 -10.74 2.13
C ASP A 61 -9.48 -10.28 0.97
N ALA A 62 -9.50 -8.98 0.67
CA ALA A 62 -10.31 -8.36 -0.36
C ALA A 62 -9.52 -7.26 -1.11
N PRO A 63 -9.85 -7.01 -2.40
CA PRO A 63 -9.31 -5.86 -3.12
C PRO A 63 -9.86 -4.54 -2.53
N SER A 64 -9.34 -3.42 -3.02
CA SER A 64 -9.66 -2.05 -2.58
C SER A 64 -9.34 -1.80 -1.10
N SER A 65 -8.39 -2.55 -0.54
CA SER A 65 -7.90 -2.38 0.84
C SER A 65 -6.59 -1.60 0.88
N LEU A 66 -6.31 -0.95 2.01
CA LEU A 66 -5.04 -0.28 2.29
C LEU A 66 -4.31 -0.92 3.45
N VAL A 67 -2.98 -0.88 3.39
CA VAL A 67 -2.11 -1.25 4.49
C VAL A 67 -1.08 -0.15 4.73
N ALA A 68 -0.89 0.26 5.98
CA ALA A 68 0.24 1.06 6.42
C ALA A 68 1.32 0.13 6.97
N LEU A 69 2.39 -0.07 6.21
CA LEU A 69 3.57 -0.85 6.58
C LEU A 69 4.65 0.07 7.16
N ARG A 70 5.07 -0.18 8.39
CA ARG A 70 6.23 0.48 8.99
C ARG A 70 7.42 -0.44 8.91
N THR A 71 8.46 0.02 8.22
CA THR A 71 9.75 -0.66 8.14
C THR A 71 10.76 0.10 9.01
N GLY A 72 11.37 -0.58 9.95
CA GLY A 72 12.27 0.00 10.93
C GLY A 72 12.89 -1.10 11.79
N LYS A 73 13.15 -0.82 13.08
CA LYS A 73 13.64 -1.86 14.00
C LYS A 73 12.66 -3.02 14.18
N ARG A 74 11.36 -2.74 14.03
CA ARG A 74 10.28 -3.74 14.15
C ARG A 74 9.31 -3.54 12.99
N THR A 75 9.35 -4.45 12.02
CA THR A 75 8.40 -4.44 10.92
C THR A 75 7.01 -4.77 11.46
N ARG A 76 6.05 -3.92 11.10
CA ARG A 76 4.66 -4.04 11.55
C ARG A 76 3.74 -3.36 10.55
N TYR A 77 2.49 -3.77 10.52
CA TYR A 77 1.51 -3.22 9.59
C TYR A 77 0.16 -2.97 10.27
N ALA A 78 -0.61 -2.05 9.72
CA ALA A 78 -2.02 -1.84 10.06
C ALA A 78 -2.84 -1.89 8.77
N LYS A 79 -4.01 -2.53 8.79
CA LYS A 79 -4.93 -2.62 7.64
C LYS A 79 -6.06 -1.61 7.80
N SER A 80 -6.51 -1.00 6.71
CA SER A 80 -7.74 -0.20 6.71
C SER A 80 -8.96 -1.11 6.85
N GLU A 81 -10.01 -0.58 7.49
CA GLU A 81 -11.31 -1.24 7.56
C GLU A 81 -12.30 -0.65 6.55
N GLY A 82 -11.99 0.53 6.00
CA GLY A 82 -12.81 1.21 4.99
C GLY A 82 -12.31 0.97 3.56
N ASP A 83 -13.19 1.33 2.62
CA ASP A 83 -12.95 1.27 1.18
C ASP A 83 -11.88 2.25 0.70
N LEU A 84 -11.37 2.01 -0.52
CA LEU A 84 -10.43 2.90 -1.22
C LEU A 84 -11.13 4.16 -1.76
N THR A 85 -11.62 5.01 -0.85
CA THR A 85 -12.22 6.32 -1.15
C THR A 85 -11.40 7.44 -0.51
N SER A 86 -11.48 8.67 -1.02
CA SER A 86 -10.71 9.81 -0.47
C SER A 86 -10.91 9.99 1.05
N GLU A 87 -12.15 9.83 1.51
CA GLU A 87 -12.54 9.91 2.92
C GLU A 87 -11.99 8.73 3.73
N GLY A 88 -12.16 7.50 3.23
CA GLY A 88 -11.67 6.29 3.89
C GLY A 88 -10.15 6.28 4.04
N VAL A 89 -9.43 6.66 2.97
CA VAL A 89 -7.97 6.78 3.00
C VAL A 89 -7.53 7.85 3.99
N SER A 90 -8.14 9.05 3.95
CA SER A 90 -7.77 10.14 4.85
C SER A 90 -8.01 9.76 6.32
N ALA A 91 -9.18 9.21 6.64
CA ALA A 91 -9.51 8.77 7.99
C ALA A 91 -8.53 7.71 8.51
N PHE A 92 -8.15 6.75 7.66
CA PHE A 92 -7.15 5.75 8.03
C PHE A 92 -5.77 6.36 8.28
N LEU A 93 -5.30 7.23 7.38
CA LEU A 93 -3.96 7.83 7.51
C LEU A 93 -3.87 8.81 8.68
N ASP A 94 -4.93 9.56 8.99
CA ASP A 94 -5.00 10.44 10.15
C ASP A 94 -4.89 9.63 11.46
N ARG A 95 -5.54 8.46 11.54
CA ARG A 95 -5.39 7.52 12.67
C ARG A 95 -3.98 6.95 12.75
N VAL A 96 -3.37 6.60 11.61
CA VAL A 96 -1.98 6.14 11.55
C VAL A 96 -1.02 7.20 12.11
N LEU A 97 -1.24 8.48 11.78
CA LEU A 97 -0.47 9.61 12.30
C LEU A 97 -0.72 9.86 13.78
N GLY A 98 -1.97 9.77 14.22
CA GLY A 98 -2.37 9.93 15.61
C GLY A 98 -1.96 8.77 16.52
N GLY A 99 -1.50 7.65 15.95
CA GLY A 99 -1.17 6.43 16.70
C GLY A 99 -2.39 5.61 17.11
N ASP A 100 -3.59 5.93 16.59
CA ASP A 100 -4.85 5.25 16.87
C ASP A 100 -5.10 4.10 15.87
N VAL A 101 -4.09 3.25 15.68
CA VAL A 101 -4.22 2.04 14.87
C VAL A 101 -3.57 0.85 15.58
N GLN A 102 -4.17 -0.31 15.40
CA GLN A 102 -3.62 -1.55 15.91
C GLN A 102 -2.62 -2.14 14.92
N TYR A 103 -1.33 -2.03 15.26
CA TYR A 103 -0.26 -2.63 14.47
C TYR A 103 -0.09 -4.11 14.78
N LYS A 104 -0.03 -4.92 13.73
CA LYS A 104 0.34 -6.33 13.79
C LYS A 104 1.82 -6.51 13.47
N PRO A 105 2.59 -7.27 14.28
CA PRO A 105 4.01 -7.48 14.03
C PRO A 105 4.24 -8.43 12.86
N LEU A 106 5.31 -8.20 12.11
CA LEU A 106 5.83 -9.09 11.08
C LEU A 106 7.22 -9.57 11.49
N LYS A 107 7.30 -10.79 12.05
CA LYS A 107 8.53 -11.32 12.65
C LYS A 107 9.66 -11.47 11.64
N ASP A 108 9.32 -11.90 10.43
CA ASP A 108 10.28 -12.19 9.35
C ASP A 108 10.40 -11.04 8.33
N GLY A 109 9.84 -9.87 8.65
CA GLY A 109 9.77 -8.74 7.73
C GLY A 109 8.54 -8.76 6.81
N PRO A 110 8.46 -7.84 5.84
CA PRO A 110 7.34 -7.81 4.90
C PRO A 110 7.35 -9.08 4.04
N PRO A 111 6.17 -9.62 3.66
CA PRO A 111 6.11 -10.73 2.72
C PRO A 111 6.80 -10.36 1.40
N ALA A 112 7.29 -11.35 0.67
CA ALA A 112 7.89 -11.10 -0.64
C ALA A 112 6.80 -10.79 -1.68
N LEU A 113 7.10 -9.85 -2.58
CA LEU A 113 6.32 -9.68 -3.82
C LEU A 113 6.66 -10.78 -4.81
N THR A 114 5.71 -11.10 -5.68
CA THR A 114 5.87 -12.04 -6.76
C THR A 114 6.94 -11.53 -7.72
N PRO A 115 7.96 -12.33 -8.05
CA PRO A 115 8.98 -11.94 -9.02
C PRO A 115 8.33 -11.50 -10.33
N VAL A 116 8.85 -10.42 -10.93
CA VAL A 116 8.51 -10.05 -12.30
C VAL A 116 9.40 -10.91 -13.18
N GLU A 117 8.82 -11.85 -13.94
CA GLU A 117 9.57 -12.47 -15.03
C GLU A 117 9.99 -11.35 -15.98
N ALA A 118 11.29 -11.20 -16.20
CA ALA A 118 11.81 -10.18 -17.10
C ALA A 118 11.40 -10.53 -18.54
N SER A 119 10.23 -10.04 -18.96
CA SER A 119 9.88 -9.95 -20.36
C SER A 119 10.97 -9.12 -21.03
N LYS A 120 11.76 -9.75 -21.90
CA LYS A 120 12.82 -9.10 -22.69
C LYS A 120 12.21 -7.95 -23.50
N GLU A 121 12.23 -6.74 -22.96
CA GLU A 121 11.90 -5.54 -23.73
C GLU A 121 13.07 -5.31 -24.69
N GLY A 122 12.82 -5.59 -25.96
CA GLY A 122 13.79 -5.50 -27.04
C GLY A 122 14.37 -4.09 -27.10
N SER A 123 15.67 -4.01 -26.85
CA SER A 123 16.50 -2.87 -27.23
C SER A 123 16.34 -2.63 -28.73
N LYS A 124 15.51 -1.66 -29.11
CA LYS A 124 15.46 -1.18 -30.49
C LYS A 124 16.47 -0.06 -30.63
N LYS A 125 17.56 -0.47 -31.27
CA LYS A 125 18.71 0.27 -31.78
C LYS A 125 18.30 1.44 -32.68
#